data_AF-A0A011N5M0-F1
#
_entry.id   AF-A0A011N5M0-F1
#
_cell.length_a   1.000
_cell.length_b   1.000
_cell.length_c   1.000
_cell.angle_alpha   90.00
_cell.angle_beta   90.00
_cell.angle_gamma   90.00
#
_symmetry.space_group_name_H-M   'P 1'
#
loop_
_entity.id
_entity.type
_entity.pdbx_description
1 polymer ?
#
loop_
_entity_poly.entity_id
_entity_poly.type
_entity_poly.pdbx_seq_one_letter_code
_entity_poly.pdbx_strand_id
1 'polypeptide(L)'
;MARACKPLWLDAARCQRSIARQITDQGGDYLLAVIGNQPALLEAIQTDFIDQYQSEAVDRHRQAHKSRGRVVGQIASVLPRKKTV
;
A
#
# COMPACT_ATOMS: atom_id res chain seq x y z
N MET A 1 10.90 -18.88 -12.91
CA MET A 1 10.03 -19.63 -11.98
C MET A 1 9.41 -18.63 -11.00
N ALA A 2 8.25 -18.04 -11.32
CA ALA A 2 7.58 -17.09 -10.43
C ALA A 2 6.94 -17.86 -9.28
N ARG A 3 7.42 -17.66 -8.05
CA ARG A 3 6.79 -18.21 -6.85
C ARG A 3 5.47 -17.48 -6.62
N ALA A 4 4.38 -18.24 -6.53
CA ALA A 4 3.09 -17.71 -6.10
C ALA A 4 3.15 -17.35 -4.61
N CYS A 5 3.41 -16.08 -4.30
CA CYS A 5 3.23 -15.54 -2.95
C CYS A 5 1.75 -15.50 -2.63
N LYS A 6 1.32 -16.22 -1.58
CA LYS A 6 -0.03 -16.08 -1.02
C LYS A 6 -0.09 -14.77 -0.24
N PRO A 7 -0.93 -13.79 -0.62
CA PRO A 7 -1.02 -12.54 0.10
C PRO A 7 -1.68 -12.76 1.47
N LEU A 8 -0.98 -12.38 2.54
CA LEU A 8 -1.52 -12.31 3.89
C LEU A 8 -2.12 -10.90 4.10
N TRP A 9 -3.36 -10.84 4.58
CA TRP A 9 -4.07 -9.59 4.86
C TRP A 9 -4.01 -9.30 6.35
N LEU A 10 -3.35 -8.21 6.74
CA LEU A 10 -3.26 -7.72 8.12
C LEU A 10 -3.87 -6.32 8.17
N ASP A 11 -4.62 -6.01 9.23
CA ASP A 11 -4.93 -4.61 9.54
C ASP A 11 -3.73 -3.97 10.25
N ALA A 12 -3.58 -2.66 10.13
CA ALA A 12 -2.47 -1.94 10.76
C ALA A 12 -2.46 -2.12 12.29
N ALA A 13 -3.64 -2.22 12.91
CA ALA A 13 -3.80 -2.34 14.36
C ALA A 13 -3.37 -3.70 14.94
N ARG A 14 -3.53 -4.80 14.21
CA ARG A 14 -3.10 -6.15 14.60
C ARG A 14 -1.84 -6.59 13.87
N CYS A 15 -1.18 -5.70 13.12
CA CYS A 15 0.01 -6.04 12.37
C CYS A 15 1.13 -6.49 13.32
N GLN A 16 1.37 -7.80 13.35
CA GLN A 16 2.48 -8.38 14.09
C GLN A 16 3.78 -8.09 13.33
N ARG A 17 4.51 -7.07 13.80
CA ARG A 17 5.78 -6.62 13.20
C ARG A 17 6.78 -7.76 12.99
N SER A 18 6.79 -8.76 13.88
CA SER A 18 7.62 -9.97 13.73
C SER A 18 7.26 -10.78 12.48
N ILE A 19 5.97 -10.96 12.21
CA ILE A 19 5.49 -11.67 11.01
C ILE A 19 5.80 -10.87 9.76
N ALA A 20 5.54 -9.56 9.75
CA ALA A 20 5.85 -8.70 8.62
C ALA A 20 7.36 -8.74 8.28
N ARG A 21 8.22 -8.69 9.30
CA ARG A 21 9.67 -8.84 9.13
C ARG A 21 10.05 -10.21 8.59
N GLN A 22 9.48 -11.27 9.14
CA GLN A 22 9.73 -12.63 8.66
C GLN A 22 9.33 -12.82 7.19
N ILE A 23 8.22 -12.23 6.75
CA ILE A 23 7.78 -12.24 5.35
C ILE A 23 8.83 -11.55 4.47
N THR A 24 9.29 -10.35 4.84
CA THR A 24 10.30 -9.61 4.06
C THR A 24 11.67 -10.28 4.07
N ASP A 25 12.08 -10.88 5.19
CA ASP A 25 13.36 -11.60 5.33
C ASP A 25 13.38 -12.84 4.42
N GLN A 26 12.23 -13.43 4.13
CA GLN A 26 12.07 -14.54 3.18
C GLN A 26 11.86 -14.09 1.73
N GLY A 27 11.92 -12.78 1.46
CA GLY A 27 11.69 -12.20 0.13
C GLY A 27 10.23 -12.23 -0.31
N GLY A 28 9.29 -12.34 0.63
CA GLY A 28 7.86 -12.24 0.39
C GLY A 28 7.34 -10.82 0.50
N ASP A 29 6.21 -10.58 -0.16
CA ASP A 29 5.44 -9.34 -0.08
C ASP A 29 4.19 -9.52 0.80
N TYR A 30 3.70 -8.44 1.40
CA TYR A 30 2.47 -8.46 2.19
C TYR A 30 1.59 -7.24 1.89
N LEU A 31 0.29 -7.38 2.16
CA LEU A 31 -0.69 -6.32 2.04
C LEU A 31 -1.11 -5.87 3.44
N LEU A 32 -1.03 -4.56 3.68
CA LEU A 32 -1.42 -3.93 4.94
C LEU A 32 -2.60 -2.99 4.71
N ALA A 33 -3.70 -3.23 5.41
CA ALA A 33 -4.84 -2.32 5.42
C ALA A 33 -4.70 -1.31 6.56
N VAL A 34 -4.53 -0.04 6.23
CA VAL A 34 -4.51 1.05 7.21
C VAL A 34 -5.92 1.63 7.33
N ILE A 35 -6.42 1.62 8.56
CA ILE A 35 -7.71 2.21 8.94
C ILE A 35 -7.37 3.36 9.90
N GLY A 36 -8.20 4.41 9.97
CA GLY A 36 -7.90 5.68 10.67
C GLY A 36 -7.68 5.60 12.20
N ASN A 37 -7.47 4.41 12.76
CA ASN A 37 -7.09 4.19 14.15
C ASN A 37 -5.58 4.34 14.42
N GLN A 38 -4.76 4.56 13.38
CA GLN A 38 -3.33 4.87 13.52
C GLN A 38 -2.99 6.21 12.85
N PRO A 39 -3.09 7.32 13.58
CA PRO A 39 -2.98 8.66 12.98
C PRO A 39 -1.61 8.93 12.35
N ALA A 40 -0.50 8.54 13.00
CA ALA A 40 0.84 8.76 12.44
C ALA A 40 1.11 7.95 11.17
N LEU A 41 0.61 6.70 11.09
CA LEU A 41 0.74 5.87 9.89
C LEU A 41 -0.16 6.39 8.76
N LEU A 42 -1.36 6.83 9.10
CA LEU A 42 -2.27 7.46 8.14
C LEU A 42 -1.65 8.74 7.57
N GLU A 43 -1.10 9.61 8.42
CA GLU A 43 -0.41 10.84 8.02
C GLU A 43 0.77 10.53 7.07
N ALA A 44 1.63 9.57 7.43
CA ALA A 44 2.73 9.16 6.55
C ALA A 44 2.24 8.70 5.17
N ILE A 45 1.16 7.91 5.12
CA ILE A 45 0.56 7.47 3.84
C ILE A 45 -0.01 8.66 3.08
N GLN A 46 -0.67 9.60 3.74
CA GLN A 46 -1.21 10.80 3.11
C GLN A 46 -0.08 11.66 2.52
N THR A 47 0.97 11.93 3.28
CA THR A 47 2.11 12.72 2.80
C THR A 47 2.85 12.04 1.65
N ASP A 48 3.09 10.74 1.72
CA ASP A 48 3.88 10.05 0.71
C ASP A 48 3.08 9.77 -0.57
N PHE A 49 1.79 9.44 -0.46
CA PHE A 49 0.98 8.99 -1.61
C PHE A 49 -0.02 10.04 -2.10
N ILE A 50 -0.64 10.81 -1.19
CA ILE A 50 -1.69 11.78 -1.53
C ILE A 50 -1.07 13.15 -1.82
N ASP A 51 -0.29 13.71 -0.91
CA ASP A 51 0.22 15.09 -1.06
C ASP A 51 1.21 15.22 -2.22
N GLN A 52 1.92 14.14 -2.54
CA GLN A 52 2.76 14.04 -3.73
C GLN A 52 1.94 13.79 -5.02
N TYR A 53 0.67 14.21 -5.08
CA TYR A 53 -0.26 13.86 -6.16
C TYR A 53 0.27 14.20 -7.56
N GLN A 54 0.91 15.36 -7.67
CA GLN A 54 1.39 15.92 -8.94
C GLN A 54 2.85 15.55 -9.24
N SER A 55 3.50 14.76 -8.39
CA SER A 55 4.90 14.39 -8.57
C SER A 55 5.05 13.35 -9.68
N GLU A 56 5.91 13.63 -10.66
CA GLU A 56 6.29 12.68 -11.72
C GLU A 56 7.15 11.52 -11.18
N ALA A 57 7.64 11.61 -9.93
CA ALA A 57 8.44 10.57 -9.29
C ALA A 57 7.59 9.39 -8.76
N VAL A 58 6.26 9.51 -8.80
CA VAL A 58 5.34 8.47 -8.33
C VAL A 58 4.58 7.90 -9.53
N ASP A 59 4.79 6.62 -9.83
CA ASP A 59 4.03 5.93 -10.87
C ASP A 59 2.59 5.71 -10.39
N ARG A 60 1.61 6.01 -11.25
CA ARG A 60 0.19 6.05 -10.91
C ARG A 60 -0.68 5.45 -11.99
N HIS A 61 -1.56 4.55 -11.58
CA HIS A 61 -2.61 4.01 -12.42
C HIS A 61 -3.98 4.41 -11.90
N ARG A 62 -4.84 4.91 -12.79
CA ARG A 62 -6.21 5.35 -12.45
C ARG A 62 -7.24 4.60 -13.28
N GLN A 63 -8.24 4.06 -12.60
CA GLN A 63 -9.38 3.41 -13.24
C GLN A 63 -10.69 4.01 -12.74
N ALA A 64 -11.63 4.18 -13.66
CA ALA A 64 -13.00 4.57 -13.33
C ALA A 64 -13.93 3.40 -13.66
N HIS A 65 -14.57 2.85 -12.63
CA HIS A 65 -15.55 1.79 -12.77
C HIS A 65 -16.96 2.37 -12.69
N LYS A 66 -17.78 2.11 -13.71
CA LYS A 66 -19.21 2.42 -13.68
C LYS A 66 -19.98 1.17 -13.29
N SER A 67 -20.80 1.24 -12.23
CA SER A 67 -21.63 0.12 -11.79
C SER A 67 -22.89 0.62 -11.08
N ARG A 68 -24.05 0.05 -11.44
CA ARG A 68 -25.37 0.31 -10.82
C ARG A 68 -25.67 1.80 -10.57
N GLY A 69 -25.40 2.65 -11.57
CA GLY A 69 -25.63 4.11 -11.49
C GLY A 69 -24.54 4.91 -10.74
N ARG A 70 -23.53 4.25 -10.18
CA ARG A 70 -22.38 4.90 -9.53
C ARG A 70 -21.15 4.87 -10.43
N VAL A 71 -20.35 5.95 -10.36
CA VAL A 71 -18.99 5.99 -10.89
C VAL A 71 -18.02 5.95 -9.71
N VAL A 72 -17.09 4.99 -9.73
CA VAL A 72 -16.06 4.81 -8.70
C VAL A 72 -14.69 5.04 -9.34
N GLY A 73 -13.93 6.00 -8.81
CA GLY A 73 -12.52 6.15 -9.13
C GLY A 73 -11.66 5.28 -8.22
N GLN A 74 -10.71 4.56 -8.79
CA GLN A 74 -9.65 3.84 -8.09
C GLN A 74 -8.31 4.39 -8.57
N ILE A 75 -7.40 4.65 -7.65
CA ILE A 75 -6.04 5.12 -7.92
C ILE A 75 -5.08 4.18 -7.18
N ALA A 76 -4.11 3.65 -7.90
CA ALA A 76 -2.99 2.92 -7.35
C ALA A 76 -1.72 3.72 -7.61
N SER A 77 -0.91 3.94 -6.58
CA SER A 77 0.34 4.68 -6.64
C SER A 77 1.48 3.78 -6.17
N VAL A 78 2.60 3.79 -6.86
CA VAL A 78 3.80 3.00 -6.52
C VAL A 78 4.94 3.97 -6.22
N LEU A 79 5.49 3.85 -5.01
CA LEU A 79 6.73 4.54 -4.63
C LEU A 79 7.89 3.55 -4.62
N PRO A 80 9.06 3.92 -5.18
CA PRO A 80 10.25 3.11 -5.01
C PRO A 80 10.63 3.10 -3.54
N ARG A 81 11.01 1.92 -3.02
CA ARG A 81 11.54 1.80 -1.65
C ARG A 81 12.79 2.66 -1.55
N LYS A 82 12.78 3.69 -0.69
CA LYS A 82 14.01 4.41 -0.33
C LYS A 82 15.00 3.37 0.22
N LYS A 83 16.15 3.21 -0.44
CA LYS A 83 17.21 2.34 0.09
C LYS A 83 17.69 2.96 1.39
N THR A 84 17.49 2.25 2.50
CA THR A 84 18.15 2.58 3.75
C THR A 84 19.64 2.29 3.55
N VAL A 85 20.48 3.33 3.61
CA VAL A 85 21.95 3.23 3.63
C VAL A 85 22.38 2.65 4.96
#